data_AF-A0AB39JYM0-F1
#
_entry.id   AF-A0AB39JYM0-F1
#
_cell.length_a   1.000
_cell.length_b   1.000
_cell.length_c   1.000
_cell.angle_alpha   90.00
_cell.angle_beta   90.00
_cell.angle_gamma   90.00
#
_symmetry.space_group_name_H-M   'P 1'
#
loop_
_entity.id
_entity.type
_entity.pdbx_description
1 polymer ?
#
loop_
_entity_poly.entity_id
_entity_poly.type
_entity_poly.pdbx_seq_one_letter_code
_entity_poly.pdbx_strand_id
1 'polypeptide(L)'
;MAKVVTGLRPGGRSERIQTVVHQAVKDLQKDFEQSQITIPMIAAKARVTPSTIYRRWGDINQLFSDVALNELKPDMEPKDLGSFERDITAWVEQYFEEYASEVGQDLLRDVLYTSNSDSNARKCETLIIQQLDIIQNRAKLRGEATIANQEIIETVIAPMLFQILFTNHELSLNYVHTLLKKLFT
;
A
#
# COMPACT_ATOMS: atom_id res chain seq x y z
N MET A 1 29.61 37.43 -7.09
CA MET A 1 28.91 36.93 -8.30
C MET A 1 28.36 35.56 -7.98
N ALA A 2 27.06 35.46 -7.68
CA ALA A 2 26.40 34.20 -7.33
C ALA A 2 25.96 33.48 -8.61
N LYS A 3 26.41 32.24 -8.76
CA LYS A 3 26.10 31.36 -9.89
C LYS A 3 24.64 30.92 -9.73
N VAL A 4 23.75 31.50 -10.54
CA VAL A 4 22.37 31.03 -10.67
C VAL A 4 22.41 29.62 -11.25
N VAL A 5 22.01 28.62 -10.46
CA VAL A 5 21.77 27.27 -10.96
C VAL A 5 20.40 27.27 -11.64
N THR A 6 20.40 27.59 -12.93
CA THR A 6 19.27 27.33 -13.82
C THR A 6 19.23 25.85 -14.16
N GLY A 7 18.18 25.14 -13.74
CA GLY A 7 17.85 23.83 -14.33
C GLY A 7 17.25 22.77 -13.40
N LEU A 8 16.23 23.08 -12.58
CA LEU A 8 15.33 22.04 -12.10
C LEU A 8 14.36 21.67 -13.25
N ARG A 9 14.55 20.51 -13.87
CA ARG A 9 13.50 19.78 -14.59
C ARG A 9 13.42 18.40 -13.93
N PRO A 10 12.32 18.05 -13.23
CA PRO A 10 11.38 17.02 -13.75
C PRO A 10 9.94 17.07 -13.14
N GLY A 11 8.99 16.25 -13.61
CA GLY A 11 7.85 15.78 -12.77
C GLY A 11 6.48 16.48 -12.88
N GLY A 12 6.38 17.80 -12.85
CA GLY A 12 5.12 18.48 -12.47
C GLY A 12 3.86 18.20 -13.31
N ARG A 13 3.96 18.00 -14.63
CA ARG A 13 2.78 17.67 -15.47
C ARG A 13 2.39 16.19 -15.37
N SER A 14 3.37 15.30 -15.27
CA SER A 14 3.12 13.85 -15.24
C SER A 14 2.56 13.42 -13.89
N GLU A 15 3.08 13.98 -12.79
CA GLU A 15 2.52 13.77 -11.45
C GLU A 15 1.11 14.34 -11.36
N ARG A 16 0.89 15.58 -11.83
CA ARG A 16 -0.45 16.16 -11.84
C ARG A 16 -1.47 15.32 -12.62
N ILE A 17 -1.09 14.79 -13.79
CA ILE A 17 -1.95 13.88 -14.56
C ILE A 17 -2.22 12.59 -13.76
N GLN A 18 -1.23 12.06 -13.04
CA GLN A 18 -1.43 10.89 -12.19
C GLN A 18 -2.48 11.18 -11.11
N THR A 19 -2.27 12.25 -10.35
CA THR A 19 -3.14 12.64 -9.24
C THR A 19 -4.58 12.85 -9.70
N VAL A 20 -4.82 13.56 -10.81
CA VAL A 20 -6.20 13.80 -11.28
C VAL A 20 -6.87 12.54 -11.84
N VAL A 21 -6.12 11.64 -12.46
CA VAL A 21 -6.66 10.35 -12.95
C VAL A 21 -6.95 9.42 -11.77
N HIS A 22 -6.04 9.32 -10.81
CA HIS A 22 -6.24 8.54 -9.58
C HIS A 22 -7.45 9.05 -8.80
N GLN A 23 -7.58 10.38 -8.64
CA GLN A 23 -8.74 10.96 -7.97
C GLN A 23 -10.05 10.68 -8.73
N ALA A 24 -10.03 10.74 -10.07
CA ALA A 24 -11.20 10.43 -10.88
C ALA A 24 -11.65 8.96 -10.73
N VAL A 25 -10.70 8.02 -10.64
CA VAL A 25 -11.00 6.61 -10.33
C VAL A 25 -11.68 6.48 -8.97
N LYS A 26 -11.05 7.02 -7.92
CA LYS A 26 -11.58 6.96 -6.54
C LYS A 26 -12.97 7.56 -6.41
N ASP A 27 -13.20 8.69 -7.09
CA ASP A 27 -14.50 9.33 -7.08
C ASP A 27 -15.55 8.55 -7.88
N LEU A 28 -15.17 7.75 -8.89
CA LEU A 28 -16.11 6.85 -9.59
C LEU A 28 -16.42 5.60 -8.77
N GLN A 29 -15.44 5.05 -8.04
CA GLN A 29 -15.63 3.90 -7.15
C GLN A 29 -16.61 4.17 -5.99
N LYS A 30 -16.91 5.45 -5.68
CA LYS A 30 -17.96 5.82 -4.71
C LYS A 30 -19.38 5.58 -5.23
N ASP A 31 -19.57 5.66 -6.55
CA ASP A 31 -20.88 5.67 -7.19
C ASP A 31 -21.13 4.43 -8.07
N PHE A 32 -20.08 3.69 -8.43
CA PHE A 32 -20.12 2.59 -9.39
C PHE A 32 -19.30 1.40 -8.92
N GLU A 33 -19.81 0.21 -9.21
CA GLU A 33 -19.03 -1.02 -9.11
C GLU A 33 -17.85 -0.97 -10.08
N GLN A 34 -16.72 -1.55 -9.70
CA GLN A 34 -15.49 -1.50 -10.50
C GLN A 34 -15.68 -2.02 -11.93
N SER A 35 -16.53 -3.04 -12.11
CA SER A 35 -16.86 -3.63 -13.42
C SER A 35 -17.65 -2.69 -14.35
N GLN A 36 -18.27 -1.64 -13.80
CA GLN A 36 -19.04 -0.64 -14.55
C GLN A 36 -18.20 0.56 -14.96
N ILE A 37 -17.04 0.76 -14.34
CA ILE A 37 -16.15 1.89 -14.61
C ILE A 37 -15.37 1.63 -15.90
N THR A 38 -15.31 2.64 -16.77
CA THR A 38 -14.62 2.56 -18.06
C THR A 38 -13.57 3.66 -18.25
N ILE A 39 -12.58 3.42 -19.11
CA ILE A 39 -11.55 4.41 -19.44
C ILE A 39 -12.15 5.74 -19.94
N PRO A 40 -13.18 5.77 -20.82
CA PRO A 40 -13.83 7.02 -21.20
C PRO A 40 -14.45 7.79 -20.04
N MET A 41 -15.09 7.12 -19.07
CA MET A 41 -15.65 7.76 -17.88
C MET A 41 -14.55 8.41 -17.03
N ILE A 42 -13.45 7.69 -16.79
CA ILE A 42 -12.30 8.18 -16.04
C ILE A 42 -11.69 9.39 -16.76
N ALA A 43 -11.47 9.30 -18.08
CA ALA A 43 -10.89 10.36 -18.89
C ALA A 43 -11.74 11.64 -18.84
N ALA A 44 -13.06 11.52 -18.98
CA ALA A 44 -13.98 12.64 -18.89
C ALA A 44 -13.92 13.33 -17.53
N LYS A 45 -13.92 12.55 -16.44
CA LYS A 45 -13.89 13.08 -15.08
C LYS A 45 -12.54 13.70 -14.71
N ALA A 46 -11.44 13.09 -15.13
CA ALA A 46 -10.07 13.60 -14.96
C ALA A 46 -9.73 14.77 -15.91
N ARG A 47 -10.61 15.07 -16.88
CA ARG A 47 -10.41 16.08 -17.94
C ARG A 47 -9.15 15.81 -18.77
N VAL A 48 -8.95 14.55 -19.14
CA VAL A 48 -7.86 14.09 -20.04
C VAL A 48 -8.44 13.31 -21.22
N THR A 49 -7.61 12.98 -22.21
CA THR A 49 -8.03 12.09 -23.30
C THR A 49 -7.90 10.62 -22.90
N PRO A 50 -8.74 9.70 -23.42
CA PRO A 50 -8.54 8.27 -23.24
C PRO A 50 -7.15 7.80 -23.65
N SER A 51 -6.58 8.37 -24.73
CA SER A 51 -5.22 8.07 -25.19
C SER A 51 -4.14 8.41 -24.16
N THR A 52 -4.36 9.42 -23.32
CA THR A 52 -3.43 9.78 -22.22
C THR A 52 -3.38 8.65 -21.18
N ILE A 53 -4.52 8.01 -20.91
CA ILE A 53 -4.61 6.89 -19.96
C ILE A 53 -4.02 5.62 -20.58
N TYR A 54 -4.46 5.24 -21.78
CA TYR A 54 -3.95 4.04 -22.46
C TYR A 54 -2.44 4.05 -22.65
N ARG A 55 -1.84 5.19 -23.01
CA ARG A 55 -0.38 5.27 -23.18
C ARG A 55 0.39 5.01 -21.89
N ARG A 56 -0.18 5.34 -20.73
CA ARG A 56 0.52 5.29 -19.44
C ARG A 56 0.26 3.99 -18.67
N TRP A 57 -0.98 3.51 -18.66
CA TRP A 57 -1.36 2.32 -17.91
C TRP A 57 -1.64 1.11 -18.81
N GLY A 58 -1.83 1.29 -20.12
CA GLY A 58 -2.12 0.19 -21.05
C GLY A 58 -3.59 -0.26 -20.99
N ASP A 59 -4.06 -0.63 -19.80
CA ASP A 59 -5.45 -1.03 -19.56
C ASP A 59 -5.99 -0.50 -18.22
N ILE A 60 -7.27 -0.79 -17.97
CA ILE A 60 -7.98 -0.30 -16.79
C ILE A 60 -7.56 -1.04 -15.50
N ASN A 61 -7.18 -2.31 -15.60
CA ASN A 61 -6.78 -3.13 -14.44
C ASN A 61 -5.43 -2.65 -13.90
N GLN A 62 -4.50 -2.32 -14.80
CA GLN A 62 -3.22 -1.72 -14.44
C GLN A 62 -3.38 -0.33 -13.83
N LEU A 63 -4.42 0.43 -14.24
CA LEU A 63 -4.77 1.70 -13.61
C LEU A 63 -5.35 1.49 -12.20
N PHE A 64 -6.32 0.59 -12.02
CA PHE A 64 -6.88 0.29 -10.69
C PHE A 64 -5.81 -0.17 -9.71
N SER A 65 -4.93 -1.08 -10.15
CA SER A 65 -3.82 -1.53 -9.31
C SER A 65 -2.83 -0.42 -8.95
N ASP A 66 -2.56 0.54 -9.85
CA ASP A 66 -1.69 1.68 -9.55
C ASP A 66 -2.35 2.68 -8.59
N VAL A 67 -3.68 2.84 -8.67
CA VAL A 67 -4.47 3.61 -7.70
C VAL A 67 -4.42 2.93 -6.33
N ALA A 68 -4.74 1.64 -6.27
CA ALA A 68 -4.75 0.88 -5.02
C ALA A 68 -3.37 0.88 -4.37
N LEU A 69 -2.30 0.64 -5.12
CA LEU A 69 -0.94 0.72 -4.59
C LEU A 69 -0.62 2.13 -4.06
N ASN A 70 -1.13 3.19 -4.68
CA ASN A 70 -0.93 4.53 -4.18
C ASN A 70 -1.62 4.75 -2.83
N GLU A 71 -2.78 4.13 -2.61
CA GLU A 71 -3.47 4.17 -1.31
C GLU A 71 -2.79 3.28 -0.26
N LEU A 72 -2.18 2.15 -0.65
CA LEU A 72 -1.43 1.28 0.26
C LEU A 72 -0.14 1.93 0.80
N LYS A 73 0.28 3.07 0.24
CA LYS A 73 1.47 3.76 0.73
C LYS A 73 1.18 4.34 2.11
N PRO A 74 1.99 4.02 3.12
CA PRO A 74 1.82 4.60 4.44
C PRO A 74 1.97 6.12 4.41
N ASP A 75 1.01 6.84 4.96
CA ASP A 75 1.07 8.31 5.10
C ASP A 75 2.05 8.77 6.19
N MET A 76 2.33 7.90 7.17
CA MET A 76 3.13 8.19 8.33
C MET A 76 4.15 7.07 8.59
N GLU A 77 5.25 7.42 9.24
CA GLU A 77 6.18 6.42 9.78
C GLU A 77 5.52 5.62 10.93
N PRO A 78 6.00 4.40 11.23
CA PRO A 78 5.54 3.65 12.39
C PRO A 78 5.72 4.45 13.68
N LYS A 79 4.87 4.20 14.67
CA LYS A 79 4.99 4.79 16.01
C LYS A 79 6.31 4.33 16.67
N ASP A 80 6.99 5.24 17.38
CA ASP A 80 8.12 4.91 18.24
C ASP A 80 7.65 4.90 19.70
N LEU A 81 7.38 3.70 20.21
CA LEU A 81 6.94 3.44 21.59
C LEU A 81 8.10 3.10 22.51
N GLY A 82 9.34 3.11 22.00
CA GLY A 82 10.56 2.96 22.77
C GLY A 82 10.98 1.51 23.03
N SER A 83 10.35 0.52 22.38
CA SER A 83 10.89 -0.85 22.33
C SER A 83 10.44 -1.58 21.06
N PHE A 84 11.31 -2.41 20.50
CA PHE A 84 11.08 -3.16 19.27
C PHE A 84 9.77 -3.96 19.31
N GLU A 85 9.53 -4.69 20.40
CA GLU A 85 8.31 -5.49 20.57
C GLU A 85 7.04 -4.63 20.56
N ARG A 86 7.07 -3.46 21.21
CA ARG A 86 5.91 -2.55 21.25
C ARG A 86 5.70 -1.87 19.91
N ASP A 87 6.78 -1.48 19.24
CA ASP A 87 6.75 -0.84 17.92
C ASP A 87 6.18 -1.78 16.87
N ILE A 88 6.65 -3.05 16.84
CA ILE A 88 6.13 -4.09 15.93
C ILE A 88 4.68 -4.41 16.24
N THR A 89 4.34 -4.62 17.52
CA THR A 89 2.95 -4.91 17.92
C THR A 89 2.01 -3.80 17.45
N ALA A 90 2.32 -2.54 17.76
CA ALA A 90 1.48 -1.41 17.37
C ALA A 90 1.38 -1.22 15.85
N TRP A 91 2.47 -1.46 15.11
CA TRP A 91 2.46 -1.39 13.66
C TRP A 91 1.61 -2.49 13.03
N VAL A 92 1.74 -3.72 13.53
CA VAL A 92 0.95 -4.88 13.06
C VAL A 92 -0.54 -4.71 13.39
N GLU A 93 -0.90 -4.21 14.57
CA GLU A 93 -2.28 -3.89 14.94
C GLU A 93 -2.88 -2.86 13.99
N GLN A 94 -2.16 -1.76 13.75
CA GLN A 94 -2.61 -0.72 12.81
C GLN A 94 -2.78 -1.27 11.39
N TYR A 95 -1.81 -2.06 10.92
CA TYR A 95 -1.88 -2.71 9.61
C TYR A 95 -3.11 -3.64 9.51
N PHE A 96 -3.38 -4.41 10.57
CA PHE A 96 -4.56 -5.26 10.61
C PHE A 96 -5.86 -4.46 10.57
N GLU A 97 -6.01 -3.42 11.40
CA GLU A 97 -7.21 -2.59 11.44
C GLU A 97 -7.52 -1.95 10.09
N GLU A 98 -6.48 -1.49 9.40
CA GLU A 98 -6.59 -0.88 8.08
C GLU A 98 -7.08 -1.91 7.04
N TYR A 99 -6.42 -3.07 6.97
CA TYR A 99 -6.63 -4.03 5.89
C TYR A 99 -7.69 -5.10 6.16
N ALA A 100 -8.15 -5.26 7.40
CA ALA A 100 -9.29 -6.12 7.72
C ALA A 100 -10.64 -5.50 7.31
N SER A 101 -10.69 -4.17 7.12
CA SER A 101 -11.88 -3.46 6.65
C SER A 101 -12.27 -3.86 5.22
N GLU A 102 -13.55 -3.71 4.85
CA GLU A 102 -14.03 -3.99 3.48
C GLU A 102 -13.24 -3.17 2.43
N VAL A 103 -13.03 -1.88 2.71
CA VAL A 103 -12.24 -0.98 1.86
C VAL A 103 -10.79 -1.46 1.74
N GLY A 104 -10.16 -1.86 2.85
CA GLY A 104 -8.80 -2.40 2.86
C GLY A 104 -8.67 -3.71 2.09
N GLN A 105 -9.66 -4.60 2.20
CA GLN A 105 -9.71 -5.84 1.43
C GLN A 105 -9.81 -5.59 -0.07
N ASP A 106 -10.65 -4.64 -0.49
CA ASP A 106 -10.79 -4.31 -1.91
C ASP A 106 -9.51 -3.68 -2.48
N LEU A 107 -8.82 -2.82 -1.71
CA LEU A 107 -7.50 -2.31 -2.08
C LEU A 107 -6.47 -3.44 -2.29
N LEU A 108 -6.43 -4.42 -1.39
CA LEU A 108 -5.54 -5.56 -1.53
C LEU A 108 -5.89 -6.41 -2.76
N ARG A 109 -7.17 -6.64 -3.04
CA ARG A 109 -7.63 -7.35 -4.24
C ARG A 109 -7.26 -6.60 -5.52
N ASP A 110 -7.42 -5.28 -5.55
CA ASP A 110 -7.10 -4.43 -6.68
C ASP A 110 -5.61 -4.45 -7.03
N VAL A 111 -4.75 -4.47 -6.02
CA VAL A 111 -3.31 -4.58 -6.27
C VAL A 111 -2.95 -5.93 -6.89
N LEU A 112 -3.63 -7.02 -6.50
CA LEU A 112 -3.41 -8.36 -7.04
C LEU A 112 -3.98 -8.56 -8.45
N TYR A 113 -4.89 -7.70 -8.92
CA TYR A 113 -5.63 -7.88 -10.17
C TYR A 113 -4.80 -7.67 -11.47
N THR A 114 -3.49 -7.44 -11.39
CA THR A 114 -2.65 -7.19 -12.57
C THR A 114 -2.16 -8.49 -13.23
N SER A 115 -2.20 -8.52 -14.55
CA SER A 115 -1.82 -9.67 -15.40
C SER A 115 -0.31 -9.83 -15.64
N ASN A 116 0.54 -8.87 -15.25
CA ASN A 116 1.99 -8.90 -15.49
C ASN A 116 2.78 -9.26 -14.22
N SER A 117 3.74 -10.17 -14.34
CA SER A 117 4.54 -10.74 -13.24
C SER A 117 5.52 -9.78 -12.55
N ASP A 118 5.74 -8.57 -13.09
CA ASP A 118 6.47 -7.45 -12.46
C ASP A 118 5.51 -6.46 -11.77
N SER A 119 4.48 -7.01 -11.15
CA SER A 119 3.29 -6.32 -10.66
C SER A 119 3.53 -5.35 -9.50
N ASN A 120 2.58 -4.43 -9.34
CA ASN A 120 2.42 -3.63 -8.12
C ASN A 120 2.35 -4.47 -6.84
N ALA A 121 2.00 -5.76 -6.91
CA ALA A 121 2.06 -6.67 -5.77
C ALA A 121 3.47 -6.79 -5.15
N ARG A 122 4.54 -6.81 -5.96
CA ARG A 122 5.93 -6.78 -5.44
C ARG A 122 6.26 -5.46 -4.74
N LYS A 123 5.60 -4.36 -5.13
CA LYS A 123 5.77 -3.07 -4.48
C LYS A 123 5.11 -3.06 -3.09
N CYS A 124 4.07 -3.87 -2.84
CA CYS A 124 3.50 -4.01 -1.50
C CYS A 124 4.50 -4.60 -0.50
N GLU A 125 5.22 -5.65 -0.90
CA GLU A 125 6.31 -6.21 -0.08
C GLU A 125 7.36 -5.14 0.22
N THR A 126 7.72 -4.33 -0.78
CA THR A 126 8.67 -3.22 -0.59
C THR A 126 8.16 -2.20 0.43
N LEU A 127 6.87 -1.83 0.39
CA LEU A 127 6.27 -0.90 1.35
C LEU A 127 6.29 -1.45 2.78
N ILE A 128 5.96 -2.74 2.96
CA ILE A 128 6.03 -3.44 4.24
C ILE A 128 7.47 -3.42 4.77
N ILE A 129 8.44 -3.84 3.95
CA ILE A 129 9.86 -3.89 4.34
C ILE A 129 10.36 -2.51 4.74
N GLN A 130 10.00 -1.46 4.00
CA GLN A 130 10.39 -0.08 4.33
C GLN A 130 9.90 0.34 5.72
N GLN A 131 8.66 0.01 6.08
CA GLN A 131 8.11 0.32 7.40
C GLN A 131 8.81 -0.49 8.50
N LEU A 132 9.04 -1.78 8.27
CA LEU A 132 9.77 -2.63 9.22
C LEU A 132 11.20 -2.12 9.42
N ASP A 133 11.90 -1.73 8.35
CA ASP A 133 13.27 -1.20 8.43
C ASP A 133 13.38 0.07 9.29
N ILE A 134 12.36 0.92 9.31
CA ILE A 134 12.31 2.07 10.22
C ILE A 134 12.33 1.60 11.68
N ILE A 135 11.51 0.62 12.03
CA ILE A 135 11.44 0.04 13.38
C ILE A 135 12.76 -0.65 13.73
N GLN A 136 13.34 -1.43 12.80
CA GLN A 136 14.64 -2.09 12.95
C GLN A 136 15.75 -1.09 13.28
N ASN A 137 15.81 0.01 12.53
CA ASN A 137 16.86 1.01 12.72
C ASN A 137 16.75 1.68 14.08
N ARG A 138 15.53 1.99 14.55
CA ARG A 138 15.30 2.55 15.89
C ARG A 138 15.72 1.58 17.00
N ALA A 139 15.35 0.31 16.90
CA ALA A 139 15.74 -0.72 17.86
C ALA A 139 17.26 -0.94 17.91
N LYS A 140 17.93 -0.96 16.74
CA LYS A 140 19.40 -1.06 16.65
C LYS A 140 20.10 0.13 17.31
N LEU A 141 19.59 1.34 17.14
CA LEU A 141 20.11 2.54 17.81
C LEU A 141 19.99 2.45 19.34
N ARG A 142 18.97 1.75 19.84
CA ARG A 142 18.78 1.47 21.28
C ARG A 142 19.59 0.27 21.79
N GLY A 143 20.25 -0.48 20.91
CA GLY A 143 21.00 -1.69 21.26
C GLY A 143 20.10 -2.89 21.59
N GLU A 144 18.85 -2.89 21.12
CA GLU A 144 17.90 -3.97 21.34
C GLU A 144 18.12 -5.15 20.39
N ALA A 145 17.73 -6.35 20.83
CA ALA A 145 17.63 -7.50 19.95
C ALA A 145 16.44 -7.31 18.98
N THR A 146 16.63 -7.72 17.74
CA THR A 146 15.62 -7.57 16.67
C THR A 146 15.35 -8.89 15.97
N ILE A 147 14.15 -9.04 15.42
CA ILE A 147 13.76 -10.19 14.58
C ILE A 147 13.87 -9.78 13.11
N ALA A 148 14.30 -10.67 12.21
CA ALA A 148 14.44 -10.33 10.80
C ALA A 148 13.09 -10.00 10.14
N ASN A 149 13.06 -9.02 9.22
CA ASN A 149 11.82 -8.63 8.53
C ASN A 149 11.11 -9.81 7.86
N GLN A 150 11.88 -10.74 7.27
CA GLN A 150 11.33 -11.94 6.63
C GLN A 150 10.57 -12.82 7.62
N GLU A 151 11.09 -12.99 8.83
CA GLU A 151 10.46 -13.80 9.87
C GLU A 151 9.18 -13.14 10.40
N ILE A 152 9.15 -11.80 10.50
CA ILE A 152 7.93 -11.04 10.82
C ILE A 152 6.88 -11.23 9.72
N ILE A 153 7.30 -11.16 8.45
CA ILE A 153 6.42 -11.35 7.31
C ILE A 153 5.82 -12.76 7.32
N GLU A 154 6.65 -13.79 7.45
CA GLU A 154 6.22 -15.19 7.38
C GLU A 154 5.37 -15.62 8.58
N THR A 155 5.70 -15.13 9.77
CA THR A 155 5.04 -15.55 11.01
C THR A 155 3.77 -14.78 11.29
N VAL A 156 3.69 -13.52 10.86
CA VAL A 156 2.60 -12.60 11.23
C VAL A 156 1.85 -12.08 10.01
N ILE A 157 2.54 -11.41 9.08
CA ILE A 157 1.87 -10.65 8.01
C ILE A 157 1.23 -11.59 6.99
N ALA A 158 1.94 -12.62 6.53
CA ALA A 158 1.46 -13.59 5.56
C ALA A 158 0.22 -14.37 6.05
N PRO A 159 0.21 -15.01 7.24
CA PRO A 159 -0.98 -15.68 7.73
C PRO A 159 -2.14 -14.70 7.99
N MET A 160 -1.85 -13.48 8.42
CA MET A 160 -2.87 -12.43 8.56
C MET A 160 -3.51 -12.08 7.23
N LEU A 161 -2.72 -11.76 6.20
CA LEU A 161 -3.23 -11.43 4.86
C LEU A 161 -3.97 -12.61 4.23
N PHE A 162 -3.51 -13.85 4.48
CA PHE A 162 -4.23 -15.04 4.05
C PHE A 162 -5.65 -15.07 4.62
N GLN A 163 -5.78 -14.81 5.91
CA GLN A 163 -7.10 -14.75 6.56
C GLN A 163 -7.95 -13.61 5.99
N ILE A 164 -7.38 -12.42 5.82
CA ILE A 164 -8.09 -11.25 5.29
C ILE A 164 -8.64 -11.51 3.87
N LEU A 165 -7.87 -12.19 3.01
CA LEU A 165 -8.19 -12.31 1.60
C LEU A 165 -8.94 -13.58 1.21
N PHE A 166 -8.74 -14.68 1.95
CA PHE A 166 -9.19 -16.01 1.53
C PHE A 166 -10.22 -16.65 2.48
N THR A 167 -10.56 -16.00 3.60
CA THR A 167 -11.59 -16.50 4.51
C THR A 167 -12.73 -15.51 4.69
N ASN A 168 -13.90 -16.02 5.08
CA ASN A 168 -15.14 -15.23 5.21
C ASN A 168 -15.58 -15.10 6.68
N HIS A 169 -14.69 -15.35 7.64
CA HIS A 169 -15.01 -15.24 9.06
C HIS A 169 -14.49 -13.92 9.63
N GLU A 170 -15.18 -13.40 10.65
CA GLU A 170 -14.79 -12.18 11.35
C GLU A 170 -13.39 -12.35 11.96
N LEU A 171 -12.45 -11.51 11.54
CA LEU A 171 -11.10 -11.47 12.08
C LEU A 171 -11.06 -10.56 13.29
N SER A 172 -10.37 -11.00 14.33
CA SER A 172 -10.21 -10.22 15.55
C SER A 172 -8.73 -9.95 15.83
N LEU A 173 -8.46 -8.86 16.53
CA LEU A 173 -7.12 -8.54 17.04
C LEU A 173 -6.53 -9.67 17.90
N ASN A 174 -7.37 -10.50 18.55
CA ASN A 174 -6.90 -11.67 19.28
C ASN A 174 -6.14 -12.67 18.41
N TYR A 175 -6.54 -12.84 17.14
CA TYR A 175 -5.81 -13.69 16.20
C TYR A 175 -4.42 -13.11 15.92
N VAL A 176 -4.35 -11.79 15.69
CA VAL A 176 -3.10 -11.06 15.46
C VAL A 176 -2.17 -11.16 16.67
N HIS A 177 -2.69 -10.97 17.89
CA HIS A 177 -1.94 -11.14 19.13
C HIS A 177 -1.41 -12.56 19.31
N THR A 178 -2.15 -13.57 18.84
CA THR A 178 -1.67 -14.96 18.86
C THR A 178 -0.48 -15.15 17.93
N LEU A 179 -0.46 -14.51 16.76
CA LEU A 179 0.68 -14.53 15.84
C LEU A 179 1.87 -13.77 16.41
N LEU A 180 1.65 -12.57 16.97
CA LEU A 180 2.69 -11.78 17.63
C LEU A 180 3.31 -12.52 18.81
N LYS A 181 2.50 -13.20 19.63
CA LYS A 181 3.02 -14.02 20.73
C LYS A 181 3.95 -15.13 20.22
N LYS A 182 3.61 -15.78 19.10
CA LYS A 182 4.48 -16.81 18.48
C LYS A 182 5.78 -16.22 17.96
N LEU A 183 5.75 -15.00 17.42
CA LEU A 183 6.93 -14.31 16.91
C LEU A 183 7.96 -14.00 18.01
N PHE A 184 7.50 -13.62 19.21
CA PHE A 184 8.37 -13.24 20.33
C PHE A 184 8.70 -14.37 21.33
N THR A 185 8.31 -15.62 21.04
CA THR A 185 8.59 -16.79 21.88
C THR A 185 9.80 -17.56 21.36
#